data_AF-A0A015JXS4-F1
#
_entry.id   AF-A0A015JXS4-F1
#
_cell.length_a   1.000
_cell.length_b   1.000
_cell.length_c   1.000
_cell.angle_alpha   90.00
_cell.angle_beta   90.00
_cell.angle_gamma   90.00
#
_symmetry.space_group_name_H-M   'P 1'
#
loop_
_entity.id
_entity.type
_entity.pdbx_description
1 polymer ?
#
loop_
_entity_poly.entity_id
_entity_poly.type
_entity_poly.pdbx_seq_one_letter_code
_entity_poly.pdbx_strand_id
1 'polypeptide(L)'
;MRHLLCIYHIAENIKKKAKALLRNDMVQNFIEDFYHMRNSYTEYQFELRYTEMLTKYELYRSYLEKELYPSRESWARYAISKVFTEGVESTQRVESINGVLKKHLDQGTLLKELVKVIENELDKETQYSRIKEYYGSNPSTGLPSTYNTIFKNIDSILKDHLAPIPLSLQRA
;
A
#
# COMPACT_ATOMS: atom_id res chain seq x y z
N MET A 1 -6.51 -9.86 -22.14
CA MET A 1 -6.47 -9.16 -20.83
C MET A 1 -5.80 -10.09 -19.83
N ARG A 2 -4.66 -9.70 -19.25
CA ARG A 2 -3.94 -10.54 -18.28
C ARG A 2 -4.56 -10.28 -16.91
N HIS A 3 -5.13 -11.30 -16.26
CA HIS A 3 -5.71 -11.15 -14.93
C HIS A 3 -4.59 -11.19 -13.88
N LEU A 4 -4.39 -10.08 -13.16
CA LEU A 4 -3.44 -10.02 -12.06
C LEU A 4 -4.11 -10.55 -10.78
N LEU A 5 -3.35 -11.32 -10.01
CA LEU A 5 -3.83 -11.83 -8.73
C LEU A 5 -3.43 -10.88 -7.59
N CYS A 6 -4.39 -10.63 -6.70
CA CYS A 6 -4.18 -9.84 -5.50
C CYS A 6 -3.13 -10.49 -4.58
N ILE A 7 -2.05 -9.77 -4.30
CA ILE A 7 -0.96 -10.27 -3.45
C ILE A 7 -1.42 -10.53 -2.01
N TYR A 8 -2.34 -9.71 -1.49
CA TYR A 8 -2.89 -9.90 -0.14
C TYR A 8 -3.62 -11.24 -0.04
N HIS A 9 -4.51 -11.55 -0.99
CA HIS A 9 -5.24 -12.83 -1.01
C HIS A 9 -4.31 -14.03 -1.23
N ILE A 10 -3.28 -13.89 -2.06
CA ILE A 10 -2.25 -14.92 -2.21
C ILE A 10 -1.54 -15.14 -0.87
N ALA A 11 -1.04 -14.08 -0.23
CA ALA A 11 -0.33 -14.17 1.03
C ALA A 11 -1.19 -14.78 2.14
N GLU A 12 -2.48 -14.40 2.23
CA GLU A 12 -3.43 -15.00 3.17
C GLU A 12 -3.60 -16.51 2.94
N ASN A 13 -3.80 -16.93 1.68
CA ASN A 13 -3.97 -18.34 1.35
C ASN A 13 -2.72 -19.16 1.68
N ILE A 14 -1.55 -18.63 1.32
CA ILE A 14 -0.29 -19.31 1.61
C ILE A 14 -0.07 -19.37 3.14
N LYS A 15 -0.34 -18.30 3.87
CA LYS A 15 -0.20 -18.27 5.34
C LYS A 15 -1.12 -19.27 6.03
N LYS A 16 -2.39 -19.39 5.60
CA LYS A 16 -3.36 -20.32 6.17
C LYS A 16 -2.91 -21.78 6.02
N LYS A 17 -2.46 -22.16 4.82
CA LYS A 17 -1.94 -23.50 4.55
C LYS A 17 -0.58 -23.72 5.26
N ALA A 18 0.25 -22.68 5.41
CA ALA A 18 1.59 -22.78 6.02
C ALA A 18 1.47 -23.09 7.51
N LYS A 19 0.52 -22.46 8.19
CA LYS A 19 0.22 -22.77 9.60
C LYS A 19 -0.23 -24.21 9.85
N ALA A 20 -0.78 -24.88 8.84
CA ALA A 20 -1.19 -26.28 8.95
C ALA A 20 -0.03 -27.27 8.80
N LEU A 21 1.08 -26.86 8.16
CA LEU A 21 2.19 -27.74 7.80
C LEU A 21 3.54 -27.35 8.45
N LEU A 22 3.69 -26.11 8.92
CA LEU A 22 4.91 -25.56 9.50
C LEU A 22 4.68 -25.10 10.94
N ARG A 23 5.74 -25.15 11.76
CA ARG A 23 5.76 -24.56 13.11
C ARG A 23 5.67 -23.03 13.03
N ASN A 24 5.11 -22.39 14.06
CA ASN A 24 4.81 -20.95 14.05
C ASN A 24 6.02 -20.05 13.74
N ASP A 25 7.20 -20.39 14.25
CA ASP A 25 8.47 -19.71 13.98
C ASP A 25 8.89 -19.83 12.51
N MET A 26 8.70 -21.00 11.90
CA MET A 26 8.98 -21.22 10.48
C MET A 26 7.96 -20.55 9.56
N VAL A 27 6.71 -20.36 9.99
CA VAL A 27 5.70 -19.64 9.19
C VAL A 27 6.10 -18.19 8.97
N GLN A 28 6.66 -17.51 9.98
CA GLN A 28 7.09 -16.12 9.83
C GLN A 28 8.22 -15.99 8.82
N ASN A 29 9.27 -16.82 8.96
CA ASN A 29 10.39 -16.90 8.02
C ASN A 29 9.91 -17.22 6.60
N PHE A 30 8.96 -18.16 6.47
CA PHE A 30 8.37 -18.53 5.19
C PHE A 30 7.70 -17.34 4.50
N ILE A 31 6.94 -16.54 5.24
CA ILE A 31 6.24 -15.38 4.68
C ILE A 31 7.24 -14.31 4.23
N GLU A 32 8.30 -14.08 5.00
CA GLU A 32 9.37 -13.15 4.63
C GLU A 32 10.11 -13.61 3.37
N ASP A 33 10.50 -14.88 3.31
CA ASP A 33 11.15 -15.46 2.13
C ASP A 33 10.23 -15.43 0.90
N PHE A 34 8.93 -15.68 1.10
CA PHE A 34 7.92 -15.58 0.04
C PHE A 34 7.87 -14.16 -0.53
N TYR A 35 7.81 -13.12 0.30
CA TYR A 35 7.82 -11.75 -0.18
C TYR A 35 9.14 -11.39 -0.86
N HIS A 36 10.26 -11.89 -0.34
CA HIS A 36 11.58 -11.68 -0.94
C HIS A 36 11.68 -12.31 -2.34
N MET A 37 11.23 -13.55 -2.49
CA MET A 37 11.10 -14.23 -3.79
C MET A 37 10.14 -13.49 -4.72
N ARG A 38 8.92 -13.17 -4.25
CA ARG A 38 7.88 -12.50 -5.05
C ARG A 38 8.34 -11.15 -5.59
N ASN A 39 9.10 -10.40 -4.79
CA ASN A 39 9.55 -9.04 -5.12
C ASN A 39 10.84 -9.00 -5.95
N SER A 40 11.33 -10.14 -6.45
CA SER A 40 12.44 -10.20 -7.41
C SER A 40 12.16 -9.34 -8.64
N TYR A 41 13.18 -8.58 -9.07
CA TYR A 41 13.07 -7.67 -10.21
C TYR A 41 13.25 -8.38 -11.55
N THR A 42 13.96 -9.51 -11.57
CA THR A 42 14.19 -10.32 -12.77
C THR A 42 13.67 -11.74 -12.56
N GLU A 43 13.32 -12.40 -13.67
CA GLU A 43 12.91 -13.81 -13.67
C GLU A 43 14.03 -14.70 -13.11
N TYR A 44 15.28 -14.45 -13.49
CA TYR A 44 16.43 -15.17 -12.94
C TYR A 44 16.52 -15.10 -11.40
N GLN A 45 16.38 -13.90 -10.82
CA GLN A 45 16.38 -13.75 -9.36
C GLN A 45 15.18 -14.43 -8.71
N PHE A 46 14.03 -14.44 -9.38
CA PHE A 46 12.84 -15.14 -8.91
C PHE A 46 13.10 -16.66 -8.86
N GLU A 47 13.58 -17.26 -9.95
CA GLU A 47 13.83 -18.70 -10.04
C GLU A 47 14.87 -19.19 -9.03
N LEU A 48 15.93 -18.40 -8.81
CA LEU A 48 16.93 -18.69 -7.78
C LEU A 48 16.29 -18.79 -6.39
N ARG A 49 15.54 -17.76 -5.99
CA ARG A 49 14.86 -17.71 -4.68
C ARG A 49 13.73 -18.72 -4.57
N TYR A 50 13.06 -19.03 -5.67
CA TYR A 50 12.05 -20.08 -5.72
C TYR A 50 12.69 -21.46 -5.44
N THR A 51 13.86 -21.74 -6.01
CA THR A 51 14.61 -22.97 -5.73
C THR A 51 15.07 -23.05 -4.27
N GLU A 52 15.50 -21.93 -3.69
CA GLU A 52 15.79 -21.82 -2.25
C GLU A 52 14.55 -22.12 -1.40
N MET A 53 13.38 -21.59 -1.79
CA MET A 53 12.10 -21.86 -1.13
C MET A 53 11.74 -23.35 -1.15
N LEU A 54 11.90 -24.02 -2.30
CA LEU A 54 11.62 -25.46 -2.41
C LEU A 54 12.53 -26.29 -1.49
N THR A 55 13.80 -25.89 -1.37
CA THR A 55 14.78 -26.59 -0.55
C THR A 55 14.55 -26.35 0.94
N LYS A 56 14.26 -25.10 1.33
CA LYS A 56 14.08 -24.70 2.73
C LYS A 56 12.75 -25.18 3.32
N TYR A 57 11.71 -25.28 2.48
CA TYR A 57 10.35 -25.61 2.90
C TYR A 57 9.83 -26.87 2.22
N GLU A 58 10.56 -27.98 2.35
CA GLU A 58 10.29 -29.25 1.65
C GLU A 58 8.87 -29.79 1.92
N LEU A 59 8.35 -29.66 3.15
CA LEU A 59 6.95 -30.04 3.49
C LEU A 59 5.89 -29.27 2.68
N TYR A 60 6.29 -28.15 2.10
CA TYR A 60 5.45 -27.22 1.35
C TYR A 60 5.69 -27.26 -0.16
N ARG A 61 6.71 -28.02 -0.61
CA ARG A 61 7.15 -28.17 -2.00
C ARG A 61 5.97 -28.45 -2.95
N SER A 62 5.15 -29.45 -2.64
CA SER A 62 4.02 -29.82 -3.52
C SER A 62 3.03 -28.67 -3.73
N TYR A 63 2.82 -27.79 -2.75
CA TYR A 63 1.93 -26.64 -2.94
C TYR A 63 2.61 -25.56 -3.76
N LEU A 64 3.89 -25.28 -3.49
CA LEU A 64 4.69 -24.33 -4.27
C LEU A 64 4.72 -24.71 -5.76
N GLU A 65 4.97 -25.98 -6.06
CA GLU A 65 5.07 -26.49 -7.43
C GLU A 65 3.73 -26.57 -8.17
N LYS A 66 2.67 -27.06 -7.50
CA LYS A 66 1.39 -27.36 -8.18
C LYS A 66 0.42 -26.19 -8.20
N GLU A 67 0.44 -25.34 -7.17
CA GLU A 67 -0.59 -24.30 -6.99
C GLU A 67 0.00 -22.90 -7.23
N LEU A 68 1.18 -22.63 -6.67
CA LEU A 68 1.72 -21.27 -6.65
C LEU A 68 2.51 -20.93 -7.93
N TYR A 69 3.46 -21.79 -8.31
CA TYR A 69 4.36 -21.55 -9.44
C TYR A 69 3.67 -21.45 -10.81
N PRO A 70 2.63 -22.26 -11.14
CA PRO A 70 1.95 -22.16 -12.44
C PRO A 70 1.29 -20.80 -12.67
N SER A 71 0.90 -20.10 -11.60
CA SER A 71 0.26 -18.79 -11.66
C SER A 71 1.24 -17.61 -11.52
N ARG A 72 2.56 -17.85 -11.43
CA ARG A 72 3.58 -16.83 -11.11
C ARG A 72 3.54 -15.57 -11.98
N GLU A 73 3.23 -15.74 -13.26
CA GLU A 73 3.09 -14.65 -14.23
C GLU A 73 1.99 -13.62 -13.87
N SER A 74 1.07 -13.98 -12.97
CA SER A 74 -0.05 -13.14 -12.55
C SER A 74 0.20 -12.41 -11.24
N TRP A 75 1.31 -12.66 -10.53
CA TRP A 75 1.56 -12.08 -9.20
C TRP A 75 3.03 -11.79 -8.87
N ALA A 76 3.98 -12.42 -9.54
CA ALA A 76 5.41 -12.17 -9.35
C ALA A 76 5.80 -10.81 -9.92
N ARG A 77 6.62 -10.05 -9.16
CA ARG A 77 6.94 -8.67 -9.50
C ARG A 77 7.57 -8.52 -10.88
N TYR A 78 8.56 -9.34 -11.22
CA TYR A 78 9.24 -9.31 -12.52
C TYR A 78 8.29 -9.50 -13.72
N ALA A 79 7.17 -10.21 -13.51
CA ALA A 79 6.20 -10.52 -14.56
C ALA A 79 5.14 -9.42 -14.67
N ILE A 80 4.61 -8.96 -13.52
CA ILE A 80 3.55 -7.94 -13.50
C ILE A 80 4.11 -6.55 -13.81
N SER A 81 5.37 -6.25 -13.48
CA SER A 81 5.99 -4.93 -13.75
C SER A 81 6.16 -4.63 -15.24
N LYS A 82 5.96 -5.63 -16.11
CA LYS A 82 5.96 -5.49 -17.57
C LYS A 82 4.58 -5.11 -18.12
N VAL A 83 3.55 -5.13 -17.27
CA VAL A 83 2.17 -4.77 -17.63
C VAL A 83 1.99 -3.31 -17.26
N PHE A 84 1.73 -2.43 -18.24
CA PHE A 84 1.29 -1.07 -17.93
C PHE A 84 -0.11 -1.16 -17.33
N THR A 85 -0.22 -1.10 -16.01
CA THR A 85 -1.50 -0.85 -15.37
C THR A 85 -1.60 0.64 -15.11
N GLU A 86 -2.60 1.26 -15.74
CA GLU A 86 -2.90 2.69 -15.63
C GLU A 86 -3.47 2.99 -14.22
N GLY A 87 -2.66 2.78 -13.17
CA GLY A 87 -3.02 2.97 -11.77
C GLY A 87 -3.84 1.84 -11.13
N VAL A 88 -4.11 0.73 -11.83
CA VAL A 88 -4.99 -0.36 -11.36
C VAL A 88 -4.23 -1.47 -10.58
N GLU A 89 -2.90 -1.40 -10.50
CA GLU A 89 -2.05 -2.43 -9.87
C GLU A 89 -2.21 -2.60 -8.34
N SER A 90 -2.86 -1.66 -7.66
CA SER A 90 -2.93 -1.65 -6.21
C SER A 90 -4.30 -2.11 -5.70
N THR A 91 -4.30 -3.17 -4.89
CA THR A 91 -5.49 -3.59 -4.13
C THR A 91 -5.90 -2.54 -3.11
N GLN A 92 -5.02 -1.58 -2.82
CA GLN A 92 -5.27 -0.45 -1.93
C GLN A 92 -6.52 0.35 -2.30
N ARG A 93 -6.87 0.48 -3.59
CA ARG A 93 -8.12 1.17 -3.98
C ARG A 93 -9.35 0.37 -3.55
N VAL A 94 -9.36 -0.92 -3.83
CA VAL A 94 -10.47 -1.83 -3.48
C VAL A 94 -10.52 -2.07 -1.97
N GLU A 95 -9.37 -2.18 -1.30
CA GLU A 95 -9.25 -2.30 0.15
C GLU A 95 -9.66 -1.02 0.88
N SER A 96 -9.33 0.15 0.34
CA SER A 96 -9.81 1.45 0.85
C SER A 96 -11.34 1.52 0.77
N ILE A 97 -11.91 1.24 -0.41
CA ILE A 97 -13.37 1.22 -0.61
C ILE A 97 -14.03 0.20 0.32
N ASN A 98 -13.51 -1.02 0.37
CA ASN A 98 -14.01 -2.06 1.29
C ASN A 98 -13.86 -1.66 2.76
N GLY A 99 -12.81 -0.94 3.12
CA GLY A 99 -12.57 -0.42 4.46
C GLY A 99 -13.59 0.64 4.86
N VAL A 100 -13.92 1.57 3.96
CA VAL A 100 -15.00 2.54 4.17
C VAL A 100 -16.34 1.85 4.29
N LEU A 101 -16.66 0.96 3.35
CA LEU A 101 -17.93 0.22 3.37
C LEU A 101 -18.10 -0.60 4.64
N LYS A 102 -17.08 -1.35 5.07
CA LYS A 102 -17.14 -2.14 6.31
C LYS A 102 -17.37 -1.32 7.58
N LYS A 103 -17.02 -0.02 7.60
CA LYS A 103 -17.33 0.86 8.76
C LYS A 103 -18.82 1.22 8.83
N HIS A 104 -19.53 1.08 7.73
CA HIS A 104 -20.91 1.54 7.59
C HIS A 104 -21.91 0.40 7.38
N LEU A 105 -21.44 -0.85 7.24
CA LEU A 105 -22.27 -2.02 6.98
C LEU A 105 -22.18 -3.04 8.11
N ASP A 106 -23.33 -3.60 8.48
CA ASP A 106 -23.49 -4.76 9.34
C ASP A 106 -24.33 -5.85 8.66
N GLN A 107 -24.56 -6.96 9.35
CA GLN A 107 -25.35 -8.10 8.83
C GLN A 107 -26.82 -7.75 8.50
N GLY A 108 -27.36 -6.65 9.02
CA GLY A 108 -28.73 -6.22 8.83
C GLY A 108 -28.91 -5.06 7.85
N THR A 109 -27.82 -4.52 7.30
CA THR A 109 -27.90 -3.32 6.47
C THR A 109 -28.65 -3.59 5.16
N LEU A 110 -29.69 -2.80 4.91
CA LEU A 110 -30.50 -2.95 3.71
C LEU A 110 -29.80 -2.35 2.50
N LEU A 111 -30.05 -2.89 1.30
CA LEU A 111 -29.45 -2.38 0.06
C LEU A 111 -29.70 -0.88 -0.15
N LYS A 112 -30.89 -0.39 0.22
CA LYS A 112 -31.26 1.04 0.14
C LYS A 112 -30.40 1.93 1.06
N GLU A 113 -29.92 1.39 2.17
CA GLU A 113 -29.06 2.09 3.12
C GLU A 113 -27.62 2.10 2.61
N LEU A 114 -27.17 0.98 2.02
CA LEU A 114 -25.89 0.91 1.32
C LEU A 114 -25.78 1.96 0.20
N VAL A 115 -26.82 2.13 -0.62
CA VAL A 115 -26.84 3.15 -1.69
C VAL A 115 -26.63 4.55 -1.11
N LYS A 116 -27.33 4.90 -0.02
CA LYS A 116 -27.16 6.21 0.65
C LYS A 116 -25.75 6.42 1.21
N VAL A 117 -25.14 5.36 1.75
CA VAL A 117 -23.76 5.42 2.26
C VAL A 117 -22.79 5.72 1.11
N ILE A 118 -22.96 5.04 -0.03
CA ILE A 118 -22.12 5.25 -1.22
C ILE A 118 -22.30 6.68 -1.76
N GLU A 119 -23.53 7.16 -1.88
CA GLU A 119 -23.83 8.51 -2.34
C GLU A 119 -23.19 9.57 -1.44
N ASN A 120 -23.32 9.42 -0.12
CA ASN A 120 -22.71 10.34 0.85
C ASN A 120 -21.18 10.36 0.75
N GLU A 121 -20.54 9.21 0.54
CA GLU A 121 -19.08 9.16 0.41
C GLU A 121 -18.61 9.81 -0.90
N LEU A 122 -19.36 9.61 -1.99
CA LEU A 122 -19.08 10.26 -3.26
C LEU A 122 -19.23 11.79 -3.17
N ASP A 123 -20.22 12.28 -2.42
CA ASP A 123 -20.37 13.71 -2.17
C ASP A 123 -19.19 14.28 -1.38
N LYS A 124 -18.72 13.59 -0.33
CA LYS A 124 -17.52 14.00 0.42
C LYS A 124 -16.28 14.07 -0.46
N GLU A 125 -16.04 13.07 -1.29
CA GLU A 125 -14.92 13.04 -2.25
C GLU A 125 -15.00 14.20 -3.25
N THR A 126 -16.22 14.52 -3.72
CA THR A 126 -16.47 15.65 -4.62
C THR A 126 -16.18 16.98 -3.92
N GLN A 127 -16.65 17.17 -2.69
CA GLN A 127 -16.37 18.36 -1.89
C GLN A 127 -14.88 18.51 -1.59
N TYR A 128 -14.21 17.42 -1.22
CA TYR A 128 -12.77 17.42 -0.96
C TYR A 128 -11.97 17.79 -2.21
N SER A 129 -12.36 17.26 -3.37
CA SER A 129 -11.73 17.58 -4.66
C SER A 129 -11.88 19.05 -5.00
N ARG A 130 -13.08 19.64 -4.82
CA ARG A 130 -13.32 21.07 -5.02
C ARG A 130 -12.47 21.94 -4.10
N ILE A 131 -12.36 21.57 -2.82
CA ILE A 131 -11.52 22.28 -1.86
C ILE A 131 -10.05 22.20 -2.29
N LYS A 132 -9.57 21.02 -2.70
CA LYS A 132 -8.21 20.80 -3.17
C LYS A 132 -7.90 21.62 -4.43
N GLU A 133 -8.82 21.66 -5.39
CA GLU A 133 -8.70 22.49 -6.60
C GLU A 133 -8.69 23.99 -6.25
N TYR A 134 -9.55 24.43 -5.35
CA TYR A 134 -9.57 25.82 -4.87
C TYR A 134 -8.22 26.22 -4.26
N TYR A 135 -7.66 25.40 -3.37
CA TYR A 135 -6.34 25.67 -2.79
C TYR A 135 -5.23 25.59 -3.83
N GLY A 136 -5.25 24.62 -4.75
CA GLY A 136 -4.26 24.51 -5.83
C GLY A 136 -4.34 25.64 -6.87
N SER A 137 -5.48 26.32 -6.97
CA SER A 137 -5.68 27.49 -7.84
C SER A 137 -5.17 28.77 -7.20
N ASN A 138 -4.76 28.75 -5.92
CA ASN A 138 -4.20 29.91 -5.26
C ASN A 138 -2.74 30.14 -5.72
N PRO A 139 -2.40 31.29 -6.33
CA PRO A 139 -1.06 31.55 -6.85
C PRO A 139 0.06 31.47 -5.80
N SER A 140 -0.28 31.52 -4.51
CA SER A 140 0.67 31.46 -3.40
C SER A 140 0.99 30.04 -2.91
N THR A 141 0.24 29.00 -3.33
CA THR A 141 0.60 27.61 -3.05
C THR A 141 1.78 27.20 -3.93
N GLY A 142 2.98 27.17 -3.34
CA GLY A 142 4.23 26.83 -4.04
C GLY A 142 5.20 27.99 -4.20
N LEU A 143 4.87 29.22 -3.76
CA LEU A 143 5.90 30.23 -3.58
C LEU A 143 6.79 29.85 -2.39
N PRO A 144 8.13 29.85 -2.54
CA PRO A 144 9.03 29.80 -1.39
C PRO A 144 8.59 30.88 -0.42
N SER A 145 8.42 30.55 0.86
CA SER A 145 7.96 31.53 1.83
C SER A 145 8.94 32.71 1.80
N THR A 146 8.47 33.86 1.30
CA THR A 146 9.26 35.09 1.26
C THR A 146 9.55 35.60 2.67
N TYR A 147 9.02 34.92 3.69
CA TYR A 147 9.32 35.11 5.11
C TYR A 147 10.82 35.16 5.36
N ASN A 148 11.59 34.20 4.84
CA ASN A 148 13.04 34.17 5.03
C ASN A 148 13.76 35.35 4.36
N THR A 149 13.12 36.00 3.38
CA THR A 149 13.66 37.15 2.66
C THR A 149 13.26 38.47 3.33
N ILE A 150 11.98 38.62 3.70
CA ILE A 150 11.41 39.86 4.24
C ILE A 150 11.70 40.00 5.73
N PHE A 151 11.62 38.90 6.48
CA PHE A 151 11.75 38.89 7.94
C PHE A 151 13.07 38.30 8.43
N LYS A 152 14.08 38.22 7.56
CA LYS A 152 15.42 37.67 7.86
C LYS A 152 16.02 38.24 9.16
N ASN A 153 15.87 39.55 9.36
CA ASN A 153 16.40 40.23 10.53
C ASN A 153 15.64 39.83 11.80
N ILE A 154 14.32 39.70 11.72
CA ILE A 154 13.48 39.24 12.83
C ILE A 154 13.82 37.79 13.18
N ASP A 155 13.99 36.92 12.17
CA ASP A 155 14.37 35.52 12.38
C ASP A 155 15.76 35.38 13.04
N SER A 156 16.70 36.26 12.73
CA SER A 156 18.01 36.32 13.39
C SER A 156 17.87 36.69 14.86
N ILE A 157 17.09 37.73 15.17
CA ILE A 157 16.84 38.18 16.54
C ILE A 157 16.15 37.07 17.35
N LEU A 158 15.18 36.37 16.77
CA LEU A 158 14.50 35.26 17.44
C LEU A 158 15.47 34.11 17.73
N LYS A 159 16.37 33.77 16.81
CA LYS A 159 17.41 32.75 17.02
C LYS A 159 18.40 33.11 18.13
N ASP A 160 18.75 34.40 18.23
CA ASP A 160 19.74 34.87 19.20
C ASP A 160 19.17 34.96 20.63
N HIS A 161 17.84 35.11 20.76
CA HIS A 161 17.20 35.37 22.05
C HIS A 161 16.24 34.28 22.54
N LEU A 162 15.84 33.32 21.71
CA LEU A 162 14.94 32.24 22.13
C LEU A 162 15.68 30.90 22.23
N ALA A 163 15.30 30.12 23.24
CA ALA A 163 15.76 28.74 23.37
C ALA A 163 15.25 27.87 22.18
N PRO A 164 15.93 26.77 21.85
CA PRO A 164 15.64 25.97 20.65
C PRO A 164 14.21 25.39 20.58
N ILE A 165 13.59 25.15 21.73
CA ILE A 165 12.28 24.48 21.86
C ILE A 165 11.11 25.41 21.47
N PRO A 166 11.02 26.67 21.95
CA PRO A 166 10.08 27.64 21.41
C PRO A 166 10.23 27.89 19.91
N LEU A 167 11.47 27.87 19.41
CA LEU A 167 11.78 28.20 18.01
C LEU A 167 11.30 27.12 17.03
N SER A 168 11.26 25.85 17.45
CA SER A 168 10.76 24.75 16.62
C SER A 168 9.24 24.73 16.51
N LEU A 169 8.52 25.24 17.53
CA LEU A 169 7.05 25.32 17.53
C LEU A 169 6.49 26.42 16.62
N GLN A 170 7.24 27.50 16.36
CA GLN A 170 6.83 28.57 15.43
C GLN A 170 7.03 28.23 13.95
N ARG A 171 7.76 27.14 13.64
CA ARG A 171 8.18 26.79 12.27
C ARG A 171 7.51 25.53 11.72
N ALA A 172 6.64 24.90 12.51
CA ALA A 172 5.77 23.79 12.09
C ALA A 172 4.47 24.34 11.49
#